data_AF-A0A553NNM9-F1
#
_entry.id   AF-A0A553NNM9-F1
#
_cell.length_a   1.000
_cell.length_b   1.000
_cell.length_c   1.000
_cell.angle_alpha   90.00
_cell.angle_beta   90.00
_cell.angle_gamma   90.00
#
_symmetry.space_group_name_H-M   'P 1'
#
loop_
_entity.id
_entity.type
_entity.pdbx_description
1 polymer ?
#
loop_
_entity_poly.entity_id
_entity_poly.type
_entity_poly.pdbx_seq_one_letter_code
_entity_poly.pdbx_strand_id
1 'polypeptide(L)'
;MSVDIEIPPIEHSLLPQAPDADPLSVEQRYYTRYYTRPLVQDPVSCVPPTDSTDSTDSTDSNERKSPTDPFKEAGLILVHSNRICLVCLSPHHTIHRKGLKVERLNFQVTNRINRLDNLDVKGKSKRGAQVVDENAILAWIECDNGERYPLRSQVKGKLIEINPKVIEDPQIMVDQPFGPGFVAIIMPKLPEGLSQLKERMVTEDEFKKLSSS
;
A
#
# COMPACT_ATOMS: atom_id res chain seq x y z
N MET A 1 5.32 67.06 -27.17
CA MET A 1 6.49 66.25 -27.56
C MET A 1 6.44 65.00 -26.71
N SER A 2 5.77 63.97 -27.21
CA SER A 2 5.60 62.69 -26.52
C SER A 2 6.77 61.81 -26.94
N VAL A 3 7.56 61.34 -25.98
CA VAL A 3 8.65 60.41 -26.20
C VAL A 3 8.11 58.99 -26.03
N ASP A 4 7.88 58.31 -27.15
CA ASP A 4 7.57 56.88 -27.17
C ASP A 4 8.84 56.11 -26.76
N ILE A 5 8.74 55.38 -25.64
CA ILE A 5 9.80 54.48 -25.16
C ILE A 5 9.47 53.09 -25.69
N GLU A 6 10.13 52.69 -26.78
CA GLU A 6 10.11 51.31 -27.27
C GLU A 6 10.87 50.41 -26.28
N ILE A 7 10.17 49.47 -25.66
CA ILE A 7 10.75 48.41 -24.85
C ILE A 7 11.13 47.26 -25.81
N PRO A 8 12.41 46.84 -25.89
CA PRO A 8 12.80 45.76 -26.78
C PRO A 8 12.19 44.41 -26.33
N PRO A 9 11.91 43.49 -27.28
CA PRO A 9 11.34 42.18 -26.95
C PRO A 9 12.33 41.35 -26.14
N ILE A 10 11.84 40.72 -25.08
CA ILE A 10 12.61 39.83 -24.21
C ILE A 10 12.95 38.57 -25.02
N GLU A 11 14.24 38.35 -25.29
CA GLU A 11 14.71 37.08 -25.88
C GLU A 11 14.39 35.91 -24.94
N HIS A 12 13.53 35.01 -25.38
CA HIS A 12 13.20 33.74 -24.72
C HIS A 12 14.31 32.68 -24.92
N SER A 13 15.57 33.04 -24.74
CA SER A 13 16.67 32.08 -24.72
C SER A 13 17.28 32.02 -23.33
N LEU A 14 17.63 30.81 -22.87
CA LEU A 14 18.16 30.45 -21.55
C LEU A 14 17.12 30.04 -20.48
N LEU A 15 16.15 29.20 -20.86
CA LEU A 15 15.79 28.11 -19.94
C LEU A 15 16.87 27.03 -20.08
N PRO A 16 17.50 26.57 -18.98
CA PRO A 16 18.42 25.44 -19.05
C PRO A 16 17.64 24.25 -19.63
N GLN A 17 18.06 23.75 -20.79
CA GLN A 17 17.55 22.50 -21.32
C GLN A 17 17.82 21.44 -20.26
N ALA A 18 16.76 20.76 -19.82
CA ALA A 18 16.86 19.70 -18.83
C ALA A 18 17.93 18.70 -19.33
N PRO A 19 18.94 18.36 -18.52
CA PRO A 19 19.95 17.41 -18.94
C PRO A 19 19.25 16.09 -19.27
N ASP A 20 19.62 15.53 -20.43
CA ASP A 20 19.07 14.31 -21.01
C ASP A 20 18.72 13.28 -19.93
N ALA A 21 17.41 13.03 -19.79
CA ALA A 21 16.85 12.29 -18.68
C ALA A 21 17.26 10.82 -18.73
N ASP A 22 18.07 10.39 -17.77
CA ASP A 22 18.23 8.98 -17.41
C ASP A 22 16.84 8.37 -17.12
N PRO A 23 16.52 7.16 -17.64
CA PRO A 23 15.18 6.73 -18.07
C PRO A 23 14.30 6.18 -16.95
N LEU A 24 14.67 6.45 -15.69
CA LEU A 24 13.82 6.10 -14.55
C LEU A 24 12.71 7.15 -14.41
N SER A 25 11.46 6.67 -14.36
CA SER A 25 10.31 7.56 -14.18
C SER A 25 10.52 8.39 -12.90
N VAL A 26 9.97 9.62 -12.85
CA VAL A 26 10.10 10.51 -11.68
C VAL A 26 9.79 9.78 -10.36
N GLU A 27 8.86 8.83 -10.39
CA GLU A 27 8.49 8.01 -9.24
C GLU A 27 9.64 7.14 -8.72
N GLN A 28 10.42 6.52 -9.61
CA GLN A 28 11.55 5.65 -9.25
C GLN A 28 12.69 6.44 -8.59
N ARG A 29 12.78 7.76 -8.82
CA ARG A 29 13.80 8.62 -8.20
C ARG A 29 13.49 8.94 -6.73
N TYR A 30 12.21 9.03 -6.37
CA TYR A 30 11.79 9.47 -5.04
C TYR A 30 11.27 8.36 -4.14
N TYR A 31 10.82 7.24 -4.72
CA TYR A 31 10.19 6.16 -3.98
C TYR A 31 10.98 4.85 -4.03
N THR A 32 11.17 4.25 -2.87
CA THR A 32 11.60 2.84 -2.75
C THR A 32 10.38 1.95 -2.56
N ARG A 33 10.28 0.88 -3.34
CA ARG A 33 9.13 -0.05 -3.32
C ARG A 33 9.39 -1.23 -2.39
N TYR A 34 8.40 -1.53 -1.55
CA TYR A 34 8.39 -2.66 -0.63
C TYR A 34 7.14 -3.51 -0.87
N TYR A 35 7.34 -4.82 -1.03
CA TYR A 35 6.30 -5.81 -1.28
C TYR A 35 6.11 -6.70 -0.06
N THR A 36 4.86 -7.11 0.15
CA THR A 36 4.54 -8.11 1.17
C THR A 36 5.19 -9.43 0.77
N ARG A 37 5.85 -10.09 1.72
CA ARG A 37 6.43 -11.42 1.47
C ARG A 37 5.28 -12.40 1.22
N PRO A 38 5.29 -13.18 0.12
CA PRO A 38 4.32 -14.24 -0.06
C PRO A 38 4.43 -15.20 1.12
N LEU A 39 3.30 -15.58 1.72
CA LEU A 39 3.26 -16.65 2.70
C LEU A 39 3.51 -17.97 1.96
N VAL A 40 4.78 -18.34 1.79
CA VAL A 40 5.13 -19.70 1.40
C VAL A 40 4.67 -20.57 2.57
N GLN A 41 3.65 -21.39 2.38
CA GLN A 41 3.37 -22.44 3.34
C GLN A 41 4.61 -23.33 3.35
N ASP A 42 5.34 -23.36 4.46
CA ASP A 42 6.31 -24.43 4.68
C ASP A 42 5.56 -25.74 4.41
N PRO A 43 6.12 -26.67 3.61
CA PRO A 43 5.50 -27.97 3.44
C PRO A 43 5.33 -28.54 4.84
N VAL A 44 4.07 -28.81 5.21
CA VAL A 44 3.70 -29.42 6.48
C VAL A 44 4.71 -30.55 6.72
N SER A 45 5.61 -30.39 7.69
CA SER A 45 6.49 -31.48 8.02
C SER A 45 5.58 -32.58 8.52
N CYS A 46 5.50 -33.68 7.77
CA CYS A 46 4.82 -34.88 8.19
C CYS A 46 5.60 -35.41 9.39
N VAL A 47 5.34 -34.89 10.58
CA VAL A 47 5.70 -35.55 11.82
C VAL A 47 4.81 -36.79 11.86
N PRO A 48 5.38 -38.02 11.75
CA PRO A 48 4.57 -39.22 11.86
C PRO A 48 3.94 -39.25 13.26
N PRO A 49 2.67 -39.67 13.39
CA PRO A 49 2.03 -39.80 14.69
C PRO A 49 2.77 -40.87 15.49
N THR A 50 3.47 -40.46 16.55
CA THR A 50 3.91 -41.39 17.58
C THR A 50 2.71 -41.70 18.45
N ASP A 51 2.19 -42.90 18.23
CA ASP A 51 1.12 -43.51 19.00
C ASP A 51 1.50 -43.55 20.49
N SER A 52 0.83 -42.74 21.29
CA SER A 52 0.78 -42.93 22.74
C SER A 52 -0.57 -42.43 23.24
N THR A 53 -1.33 -43.41 23.72
CA THR A 53 -2.63 -43.32 24.38
C THR A 53 -2.55 -42.46 25.64
N ASP A 54 -3.43 -41.46 25.79
CA ASP A 54 -4.31 -41.36 26.96
C ASP A 54 -5.47 -40.39 26.71
N SER A 55 -6.57 -40.63 27.40
CA SER A 55 -7.88 -40.04 27.19
C SER A 55 -8.09 -38.83 28.09
N THR A 56 -8.51 -37.67 27.55
CA THR A 56 -9.50 -36.78 28.22
C THR A 56 -10.08 -35.76 27.24
N ASP A 57 -11.38 -35.59 27.38
CA ASP A 57 -12.34 -34.74 26.68
C ASP A 57 -12.10 -33.22 26.85
N SER A 58 -12.14 -32.46 25.75
CA SER A 58 -12.99 -31.26 25.55
C SER A 58 -12.49 -30.36 24.41
N THR A 59 -13.34 -30.25 23.38
CA THR A 59 -13.44 -29.20 22.35
C THR A 59 -12.24 -28.27 22.15
N ASP A 60 -11.35 -28.63 21.23
CA ASP A 60 -10.59 -27.63 20.47
C ASP A 60 -11.08 -27.67 19.02
N SER A 61 -11.74 -26.59 18.61
CA SER A 61 -12.18 -26.38 17.23
C SER A 61 -10.93 -26.06 16.43
N ASN A 62 -10.19 -27.09 16.04
CA ASN A 62 -9.08 -26.99 15.11
C ASN A 62 -9.63 -26.55 13.75
N GLU A 63 -9.86 -25.24 13.63
CA GLU A 63 -10.27 -24.55 12.42
C GLU A 63 -9.14 -24.74 11.41
N ARG A 64 -9.24 -25.81 10.62
CA ARG A 64 -8.38 -26.07 9.47
C ARG A 64 -8.40 -24.81 8.61
N LYS A 65 -7.38 -23.95 8.74
CA LYS A 65 -7.18 -22.82 7.85
C LYS A 65 -7.09 -23.41 6.45
N SER A 66 -8.18 -23.26 5.69
CA SER A 66 -8.23 -23.56 4.27
C SER A 66 -7.01 -22.92 3.58
N PRO A 67 -6.43 -23.54 2.53
CA PRO A 67 -5.31 -22.97 1.81
C PRO A 67 -5.70 -21.57 1.34
N THR A 68 -5.19 -20.57 2.04
CA THR A 68 -5.51 -19.16 1.78
C THR A 68 -4.53 -18.71 0.72
N ASP A 69 -5.03 -18.20 -0.41
CA ASP A 69 -4.19 -17.71 -1.52
C ASP A 69 -3.10 -16.77 -0.97
N PRO A 70 -1.81 -17.08 -1.16
CA PRO A 70 -0.71 -16.31 -0.57
C PRO A 70 -0.66 -14.86 -1.04
N PHE A 71 -1.36 -14.53 -2.13
CA PHE A 71 -1.45 -13.18 -2.68
C PHE A 71 -2.77 -12.45 -2.35
N LYS A 72 -3.64 -13.06 -1.53
CA LYS A 72 -4.94 -12.50 -1.14
C LYS A 72 -4.85 -11.17 -0.39
N GLU A 73 -3.73 -10.91 0.27
CA GLU A 73 -3.48 -9.69 1.02
C GLU A 73 -2.15 -9.03 0.59
N ALA A 74 -1.69 -9.31 -0.63
CA ALA A 74 -0.44 -8.74 -1.14
C ALA A 74 -0.53 -7.21 -1.23
N GLY A 75 0.18 -6.53 -0.32
CA GLY A 75 0.30 -5.08 -0.29
C GLY A 75 1.61 -4.58 -0.90
N LEU A 76 1.59 -3.34 -1.38
CA LEU A 76 2.74 -2.58 -1.87
C LEU A 76 2.86 -1.28 -1.09
N ILE A 77 4.07 -0.96 -0.63
CA ILE A 77 4.38 0.30 0.05
C ILE A 77 5.44 1.06 -0.73
N LEU A 78 5.14 2.32 -1.05
CA LEU A 78 6.10 3.24 -1.65
C LEU A 78 6.62 4.16 -0.55
N VAL A 79 7.91 4.04 -0.22
CA VAL A 79 8.57 4.87 0.79
C VAL A 79 9.27 6.03 0.09
N HIS A 80 8.81 7.25 0.33
CA HIS A 80 9.44 8.46 -0.23
C HIS A 80 10.77 8.75 0.49
N SER A 81 11.69 9.45 -0.19
CA SER A 81 12.88 10.08 0.44
C SER A 81 12.56 10.94 1.68
N ASN A 82 11.39 11.59 1.73
CA ASN A 82 10.87 12.38 2.86
C ASN A 82 10.24 11.51 3.97
N ARG A 83 10.39 10.19 3.88
CA ARG A 83 9.97 9.19 4.88
C ARG A 83 8.47 9.05 5.09
N ILE A 84 7.65 9.62 4.20
CA ILE A 84 6.23 9.27 4.10
C ILE A 84 6.06 7.94 3.35
N CYS A 85 4.99 7.21 3.68
CA CYS A 85 4.66 5.93 3.05
C CYS A 85 3.33 6.05 2.31
N LEU A 86 3.31 5.65 1.05
CA LEU A 86 2.08 5.48 0.29
C LEU A 86 1.70 4.00 0.34
N VAL A 87 0.45 3.72 0.69
CA VAL A 87 -0.13 2.38 0.68
C VAL A 87 -0.84 2.15 -0.64
N CYS A 88 -0.43 1.11 -1.35
CA CYS A 88 -0.94 0.74 -2.68
C CYS A 88 -1.37 -0.73 -2.71
N LEU A 89 -2.25 -1.06 -3.65
CA LEU A 89 -2.53 -2.45 -4.01
C LEU A 89 -1.32 -3.03 -4.76
N SER A 90 -0.88 -4.24 -4.41
CA SER A 90 0.21 -4.89 -5.15
C SER A 90 -0.28 -5.33 -6.53
N PRO A 91 0.51 -5.14 -7.61
CA PRO A 91 0.23 -5.74 -8.92
C PRO A 91 0.16 -7.28 -8.91
N HIS A 92 0.67 -7.92 -7.86
CA HIS A 92 0.63 -9.37 -7.67
C HIS A 92 -0.58 -9.83 -6.85
N HIS A 93 -1.42 -8.90 -6.40
CA HIS A 93 -2.60 -9.22 -5.61
C HIS A 93 -3.58 -10.11 -6.39
N THR A 94 -4.35 -10.92 -5.67
CA THR A 94 -5.36 -11.82 -6.27
C THR A 94 -6.32 -11.10 -7.22
N ILE A 95 -6.68 -9.84 -6.92
CA ILE A 95 -7.51 -8.98 -7.79
C ILE A 95 -6.88 -8.83 -9.18
N HIS A 96 -5.60 -8.47 -9.27
CA HIS A 96 -4.87 -8.41 -10.54
C HIS A 96 -4.76 -9.78 -11.20
N ARG A 97 -4.42 -10.82 -10.43
CA ARG A 97 -4.21 -12.19 -10.97
C ARG A 97 -5.48 -12.81 -11.56
N LYS A 98 -6.63 -12.54 -10.95
CA LYS A 98 -7.94 -13.00 -11.41
C LYS A 98 -8.60 -12.03 -12.42
N GLY A 99 -8.03 -10.84 -12.64
CA GLY A 99 -8.60 -9.83 -13.52
C GLY A 99 -9.95 -9.28 -13.01
N LEU A 100 -10.14 -9.19 -11.69
CA LEU A 100 -11.38 -8.70 -11.10
C LEU A 100 -11.48 -7.19 -11.24
N LYS A 101 -12.70 -6.68 -11.45
CA LYS A 101 -12.98 -5.24 -11.43
C LYS A 101 -13.34 -4.81 -10.02
N VAL A 102 -12.82 -3.65 -9.62
CA VAL A 102 -13.12 -3.07 -8.31
C VAL A 102 -14.34 -2.17 -8.45
N GLU A 103 -15.43 -2.51 -7.77
CA GLU A 103 -16.66 -1.69 -7.79
C GLU A 103 -16.59 -0.56 -6.78
N ARG A 104 -16.10 -0.83 -5.57
CA ARG A 104 -16.03 0.16 -4.50
C ARG A 104 -15.01 -0.16 -3.43
N LEU A 105 -14.59 0.89 -2.73
CA LEU A 105 -13.83 0.81 -1.49
C LEU A 105 -14.70 1.21 -0.31
N ASN A 106 -14.81 0.33 0.68
CA ASN A 106 -15.52 0.60 1.91
C ASN A 106 -14.52 0.89 3.05
N PHE A 107 -14.46 2.15 3.44
CA PHE A 107 -13.57 2.66 4.50
C PHE A 107 -14.18 2.56 5.92
N GLN A 108 -15.42 2.08 6.04
CA GLN A 108 -16.04 1.75 7.33
C GLN A 108 -15.49 0.40 7.82
N VAL A 109 -14.45 0.44 8.65
CA VAL A 109 -13.76 -0.77 9.14
C VAL A 109 -14.57 -1.44 10.26
N THR A 110 -15.09 -0.64 11.19
CA THR A 110 -15.96 -1.08 12.28
C THR A 110 -17.04 -0.02 12.51
N ASN A 111 -18.09 -0.31 13.28
CA ASN A 111 -19.14 0.67 13.61
C ASN A 111 -18.62 1.98 14.25
N ARG A 112 -17.41 1.98 14.80
CA ARG A 112 -16.79 3.14 15.46
C ARG A 112 -15.66 3.79 14.65
N ILE A 113 -15.19 3.14 13.60
CA ILE A 113 -13.98 3.57 12.88
C ILE A 113 -14.30 3.63 11.39
N ASN A 114 -14.42 4.85 10.88
CA ASN A 114 -14.37 5.15 9.46
C ASN A 114 -13.06 5.87 9.15
N ARG A 115 -12.31 5.40 8.15
CA ARG A 115 -11.03 6.03 7.78
C ARG A 115 -11.19 7.38 7.08
N LEU A 116 -12.36 7.65 6.51
CA LEU A 116 -12.67 8.93 5.86
C LEU A 116 -12.85 10.06 6.88
N ASP A 117 -13.19 9.76 8.13
CA ASP A 117 -13.28 10.77 9.21
C ASP A 117 -11.93 11.46 9.49
N ASN A 118 -10.84 10.88 8.98
CA ASN A 118 -9.50 11.45 9.07
C ASN A 118 -9.26 12.65 8.13
N LEU A 119 -10.20 12.94 7.21
CA LEU A 119 -10.09 14.04 6.24
C LEU A 119 -10.10 15.43 6.91
N ASP A 120 -10.64 15.55 8.12
CA ASP A 120 -10.75 16.83 8.84
C ASP A 120 -9.51 17.19 9.70
N VAL A 121 -8.43 16.41 9.61
CA VAL A 121 -7.22 16.64 10.41
C VAL A 121 -6.41 17.81 9.84
N LYS A 122 -6.69 19.02 10.35
CA LYS A 122 -6.02 20.27 9.98
C LYS A 122 -4.99 20.71 11.04
N GLY A 123 -3.89 21.34 10.61
CA GLY A 123 -2.89 21.98 11.48
C GLY A 123 -1.49 21.34 11.54
N LYS A 124 -0.51 22.08 12.11
CA LYS A 124 0.87 21.60 12.31
C LYS A 124 0.86 20.35 13.21
N SER A 125 1.62 19.31 12.83
CA SER A 125 1.69 17.98 13.49
C SER A 125 0.49 17.03 13.27
N LYS A 126 -0.56 17.45 12.54
CA LYS A 126 -1.74 16.62 12.22
C LYS A 126 -2.32 15.97 13.48
N ARG A 127 -2.57 16.82 14.49
CA ARG A 127 -3.07 16.42 15.82
C ARG A 127 -4.51 15.94 15.67
N GLY A 128 -4.79 14.70 16.07
CA GLY A 128 -6.09 14.04 15.85
C GLY A 128 -6.12 13.05 14.69
N ALA A 129 -5.02 12.90 13.95
CA ALA A 129 -4.88 11.82 12.97
C ALA A 129 -5.09 10.44 13.61
N GLN A 130 -5.87 9.59 12.95
CA GLN A 130 -6.02 8.19 13.32
C GLN A 130 -4.65 7.50 13.28
N VAL A 131 -4.30 6.82 14.36
CA VAL A 131 -3.11 5.97 14.40
C VAL A 131 -3.54 4.58 13.94
N VAL A 132 -2.82 4.02 12.97
CA VAL A 132 -3.02 2.69 12.44
C VAL A 132 -1.83 1.81 12.78
N ASP A 133 -2.11 0.57 13.16
CA ASP A 133 -1.10 -0.49 13.26
C ASP A 133 -0.84 -1.11 11.89
N GLU A 134 0.24 -1.86 11.77
CA GLU A 134 0.69 -2.48 10.52
C GLU A 134 -0.33 -3.45 9.91
N ASN A 135 -1.09 -4.18 10.74
CA ASN A 135 -2.09 -5.14 10.28
C ASN A 135 -3.50 -4.55 10.19
N ALA A 136 -3.66 -3.26 10.52
CA ALA A 136 -4.95 -2.59 10.52
C ALA A 136 -5.53 -2.55 9.11
N ILE A 137 -6.83 -2.83 9.00
CA ILE A 137 -7.59 -2.67 7.76
C ILE A 137 -7.82 -1.17 7.55
N LEU A 138 -7.51 -0.72 6.33
CA LEU A 138 -7.79 0.64 5.85
C LEU A 138 -9.12 0.69 5.11
N ALA A 139 -9.35 -0.27 4.23
CA ALA A 139 -10.57 -0.39 3.45
C ALA A 139 -10.87 -1.85 3.12
N TRP A 140 -12.14 -2.14 2.87
CA TRP A 140 -12.58 -3.35 2.20
C TRP A 140 -12.73 -3.06 0.71
N ILE A 141 -12.00 -3.80 -0.10
CA ILE A 141 -12.13 -3.77 -1.56
C ILE A 141 -13.29 -4.68 -1.92
N GLU A 142 -14.30 -4.15 -2.60
CA GLU A 142 -15.44 -4.93 -3.08
C GLU A 142 -15.37 -5.04 -4.61
N CYS A 143 -15.37 -6.27 -5.09
CA CYS A 143 -15.24 -6.60 -6.50
C CYS A 143 -16.61 -6.91 -7.14
N ASP A 144 -16.65 -6.84 -8.47
CA ASP A 144 -17.84 -7.12 -9.30
C ASP A 144 -18.44 -8.52 -9.14
N ASN A 145 -17.61 -9.49 -8.77
CA ASN A 145 -18.02 -10.85 -8.47
C ASN A 145 -18.63 -11.01 -7.05
N GLY A 146 -18.74 -9.93 -6.26
CA GLY A 146 -19.22 -9.93 -4.88
C GLY A 146 -18.18 -10.38 -3.84
N GLU A 147 -16.96 -10.74 -4.25
CA GLU A 147 -15.87 -11.03 -3.31
C GLU A 147 -15.36 -9.75 -2.65
N ARG A 148 -14.85 -9.89 -1.42
CA ARG A 148 -14.25 -8.79 -0.67
C ARG A 148 -12.84 -9.12 -0.19
N TYR A 149 -11.95 -8.14 -0.30
CA TYR A 149 -10.55 -8.27 0.06
C TYR A 149 -10.15 -7.16 1.05
N PRO A 150 -9.47 -7.50 2.17
CA PRO A 150 -9.01 -6.49 3.11
C PRO A 150 -7.76 -5.78 2.57
N LEU A 151 -7.81 -4.46 2.46
CA LEU A 151 -6.63 -3.65 2.22
C LEU A 151 -6.01 -3.25 3.56
N ARG A 152 -4.82 -3.78 3.87
CA ARG A 152 -4.11 -3.51 5.12
C ARG A 152 -3.11 -2.36 4.98
N SER A 153 -2.84 -1.72 6.12
CA SER A 153 -1.92 -0.60 6.25
C SER A 153 -0.47 -0.94 5.90
N GLN A 154 0.00 -2.13 6.29
CA GLN A 154 1.39 -2.63 6.23
C GLN A 154 2.40 -1.80 7.04
N VAL A 155 2.08 -0.54 7.36
CA VAL A 155 2.91 0.40 8.10
C VAL A 155 2.16 0.85 9.34
N LYS A 156 2.85 0.88 10.48
CA LYS A 156 2.35 1.53 11.69
C LYS A 156 2.64 3.02 11.64
N GLY A 157 1.63 3.86 11.87
CA GLY A 157 1.81 5.31 11.81
C GLY A 157 0.52 6.11 11.90
N LYS A 158 0.64 7.42 11.67
CA LYS A 158 -0.51 8.31 11.55
C LYS A 158 -1.05 8.21 10.12
N LEU A 159 -2.32 7.88 9.97
CA LEU A 159 -3.04 8.05 8.71
C LEU A 159 -3.12 9.55 8.41
N ILE A 160 -2.67 9.95 7.24
CA ILE A 160 -2.57 11.36 6.84
C ILE A 160 -3.70 11.73 5.90
N GLU A 161 -3.91 10.90 4.90
CA GLU A 161 -4.79 11.18 3.79
C GLU A 161 -5.25 9.86 3.18
N ILE A 162 -6.51 9.81 2.77
CA ILE A 162 -7.07 8.81 1.87
C ILE A 162 -7.19 9.47 0.50
N ASN A 163 -6.73 8.80 -0.56
CA ASN A 163 -6.77 9.37 -1.90
C ASN A 163 -8.22 9.55 -2.35
N PRO A 164 -8.69 10.78 -2.62
CA PRO A 164 -10.06 10.99 -3.07
C PRO A 164 -10.33 10.33 -4.43
N LYS A 165 -9.31 10.18 -5.28
CA LYS A 165 -9.46 9.59 -6.61
C LYS A 165 -9.87 8.13 -6.56
N VAL A 166 -9.44 7.36 -5.55
CA VAL A 166 -9.86 5.94 -5.42
C VAL A 166 -11.29 5.80 -4.91
N ILE A 167 -11.88 6.89 -4.40
CA ILE A 167 -13.29 6.93 -4.00
C ILE A 167 -14.16 7.21 -5.22
N GLU A 168 -13.72 8.13 -6.08
CA GLU A 168 -14.39 8.49 -7.33
C GLU A 168 -14.26 7.39 -8.40
N ASP A 169 -13.06 6.85 -8.56
CA ASP A 169 -12.72 5.78 -9.50
C ASP A 169 -11.84 4.73 -8.80
N PRO A 170 -12.43 3.71 -8.17
CA PRO A 170 -11.69 2.64 -7.47
C PRO A 170 -10.74 1.86 -8.39
N GLN A 171 -11.00 1.82 -9.70
CA GLN A 171 -10.22 1.03 -10.64
C GLN A 171 -8.79 1.60 -10.83
N ILE A 172 -8.57 2.90 -10.57
CA ILE A 172 -7.25 3.54 -10.67
C ILE A 172 -6.18 2.85 -9.81
N MET A 173 -6.56 2.22 -8.69
CA MET A 173 -5.60 1.51 -7.82
C MET A 173 -5.08 0.22 -8.46
N VAL A 174 -5.83 -0.36 -9.40
CA VAL A 174 -5.46 -1.54 -10.18
C VAL A 174 -4.65 -1.12 -11.39
N ASP A 175 -5.11 -0.08 -12.10
CA ASP A 175 -4.54 0.37 -13.36
C ASP A 175 -3.21 1.12 -13.16
N GLN A 176 -3.09 1.91 -12.09
CA GLN A 176 -1.91 2.73 -11.78
C GLN A 176 -1.45 2.53 -10.31
N PRO A 177 -1.00 1.32 -9.94
CA PRO A 177 -0.64 0.98 -8.56
C PRO A 177 0.61 1.73 -8.06
N PHE A 178 1.42 2.23 -8.99
CA PHE A 178 2.58 3.09 -8.72
C PHE A 178 2.15 4.54 -8.98
N GLY A 179 2.12 5.38 -7.95
CA GLY A 179 1.73 6.79 -8.11
C GLY A 179 0.25 7.03 -7.83
N PRO A 180 -0.57 7.44 -8.82
CA PRO A 180 -1.89 8.04 -8.57
C PRO A 180 -2.95 7.07 -8.04
N GLY A 181 -2.73 5.76 -8.12
CA GLY A 181 -3.57 4.73 -7.53
C GLY A 181 -3.23 4.38 -6.07
N PHE A 182 -2.43 5.19 -5.38
CA PHE A 182 -2.25 5.04 -3.93
C PHE A 182 -3.60 5.15 -3.20
N VAL A 183 -3.78 4.42 -2.12
CA VAL A 183 -5.03 4.44 -1.33
C VAL A 183 -4.90 5.34 -0.12
N ALA A 184 -3.75 5.30 0.56
CA ALA A 184 -3.53 6.07 1.77
C ALA A 184 -2.08 6.60 1.86
N ILE A 185 -1.93 7.76 2.49
CA ILE A 185 -0.62 8.27 2.93
C ILE A 185 -0.52 8.05 4.44
N ILE A 186 0.58 7.43 4.86
CA ILE A 186 0.88 7.15 6.26
C ILE A 186 2.21 7.80 6.63
N MET A 187 2.21 8.47 7.78
CA MET A 187 3.43 8.97 8.40
C MET A 187 3.88 7.99 9.48
N PRO A 188 4.92 7.18 9.24
CA PRO A 188 5.45 6.27 10.24
C PRO A 188 6.12 7.06 11.38
N LYS A 189 6.19 6.43 12.56
CA LYS A 189 6.99 6.97 13.67
C LYS A 189 8.46 6.68 13.42
N LEU A 190 9.28 7.71 13.20
CA LEU A 190 10.70 7.53 12.89
C LEU A 190 11.58 7.40 14.14
N PRO A 191 12.71 6.66 14.08
CA PRO A 191 13.12 5.79 12.97
C PRO A 191 12.45 4.40 12.98
N GLU A 192 11.94 4.00 14.14
CA GLU A 192 11.42 2.67 14.47
C GLU A 192 10.44 2.09 13.43
N GLY A 193 9.42 2.86 13.03
CA GLY A 193 8.38 2.40 12.13
C GLY A 193 8.86 2.08 10.72
N LEU A 194 9.92 2.75 10.23
CA LEU A 194 10.53 2.38 8.95
C LEU A 194 11.45 1.17 9.07
N SER A 195 12.13 0.99 10.19
CA SER A 195 12.93 -0.23 10.41
C SER A 195 12.03 -1.46 10.46
N GLN A 196 10.94 -1.41 11.23
CA GLN A 196 9.94 -2.48 11.32
C GLN A 196 9.26 -2.78 9.99
N LEU A 197 9.08 -1.78 9.12
CA LEU A 197 8.59 -1.97 7.76
C LEU A 197 9.60 -2.78 6.93
N LYS A 198 10.87 -2.35 6.95
CA LYS A 198 11.95 -2.96 6.16
C LYS A 198 12.31 -4.38 6.60
N GLU A 199 12.11 -4.70 7.88
CA GLU A 199 12.34 -6.06 8.41
C GLU A 199 11.26 -7.05 7.94
N ARG A 200 10.01 -6.58 7.78
CA ARG A 200 8.87 -7.44 7.44
C ARG A 200 8.59 -7.54 5.95
N MET A 201 8.90 -6.49 5.19
CA MET A 201 8.66 -6.42 3.75
C MET A 201 9.95 -6.59 2.95
N VAL A 202 9.83 -7.01 1.70
CA VAL A 202 10.97 -7.22 0.80
C VAL A 202 11.02 -6.11 -0.24
N THR A 203 12.21 -5.74 -0.67
CA THR A 203 12.41 -4.78 -1.77
C THR A 203 11.96 -5.37 -3.11
N GLU A 204 11.77 -4.51 -4.13
CA GLU A 204 11.40 -4.96 -5.47
C GLU A 204 12.38 -6.01 -6.04
N ASP A 205 13.70 -5.83 -5.84
CA ASP A 205 14.71 -6.74 -6.36
C ASP A 205 14.69 -8.10 -5.64
N GLU A 206 14.49 -8.09 -4.32
CA GLU A 206 14.33 -9.31 -3.53
C GLU A 206 13.03 -10.04 -3.90
N PHE A 207 11.94 -9.31 -4.10
CA PHE A 207 10.67 -9.88 -4.53
C PHE A 207 10.80 -10.57 -5.89
N LYS A 208 11.47 -9.93 -6.86
CA LYS A 208 11.75 -10.52 -8.19
C LYS A 208 12.58 -11.80 -8.10
N LYS A 209 13.56 -11.86 -7.19
CA LYS A 209 14.35 -13.08 -6.94
C LYS A 209 13.48 -14.20 -6.36
N LEU A 210 12.61 -13.88 -5.40
CA LEU A 210 11.68 -14.83 -4.79
C LEU A 210 10.64 -15.36 -5.78
N SER A 211 10.20 -14.55 -6.74
CA SER A 211 9.25 -15.00 -7.77
C SER A 211 9.88 -15.76 -8.93
N SER A 212 11.21 -15.73 -9.04
CA SER A 212 11.97 -16.41 -10.11
C SER A 212 12.61 -17.74 -9.66
N SER A 213 12.50 -18.07 -8.37
CA SER A 213 13.02 -19.32 -7.77
C SER A 213 11.89 -20.33 -7.59
#